data_AF-A0A3N0VE46-F1
#
_entry.id   AF-A0A3N0VE46-F1
#
_cell.length_a   1.000
_cell.length_b   1.000
_cell.length_c   1.000
_cell.angle_alpha   90.00
_cell.angle_beta   90.00
_cell.angle_gamma   90.00
#
_symmetry.space_group_name_H-M   'P 1'
#
loop_
_entity.id
_entity.type
_entity.pdbx_description
1 polymer ?
#
loop_
_entity_poly.entity_id
_entity_poly.type
_entity_poly.pdbx_seq_one_letter_code
_entity_poly.pdbx_strand_id
1 'polypeptide(L)'
;MPFSASHHRQLDRWLFVGGPLLALLAGYVNVILLMSFSVPVSHVTGSVAHLGLDGAHHDAAHLRLAASMVLAFLIGAAITGYWTDGQMFQHRRRYGLVFVVQGLMFGLAAHWLAEESPWAVPAAALGCGMQNALASSYRGMNLRTTHMTGIVTDIGVLLGLRARGQQIQWWRLALLSLIFGGYLLGTVMGVLVADRWRALALYLSAWTCLIGGISYLLLFPRIRGADATTTSV
;
A
#
# COMPACT_ATOMS: atom_id res chain seq x y z
N MET A 1 16.02 -6.28 -21.59
CA MET A 1 16.48 -7.67 -21.37
C MET A 1 15.27 -8.59 -21.36
N PRO A 2 15.22 -9.69 -22.13
CA PRO A 2 14.08 -10.60 -22.05
C PRO A 2 14.23 -11.43 -20.77
N PHE A 3 13.34 -11.21 -19.81
CA PHE A 3 13.23 -12.05 -18.63
C PHE A 3 12.78 -13.46 -19.06
N SER A 4 13.31 -14.51 -18.44
CA SER A 4 12.95 -15.88 -18.81
C SER A 4 11.48 -16.19 -18.45
N ALA A 5 10.86 -17.17 -19.11
CA ALA A 5 9.46 -17.55 -18.90
C ALA A 5 9.14 -18.00 -17.46
N SER A 6 10.13 -18.41 -16.67
CA SER A 6 9.96 -18.73 -15.24
C SER A 6 9.88 -17.47 -14.37
N HIS A 7 10.59 -16.41 -14.74
CA HIS A 7 10.56 -15.12 -14.05
C HIS A 7 9.20 -14.44 -14.20
N HIS A 8 8.59 -14.51 -15.39
CA HIS A 8 7.22 -14.05 -15.61
C HIS A 8 6.20 -14.80 -14.75
N ARG A 9 6.27 -16.13 -14.68
CA ARG A 9 5.35 -16.94 -13.85
C ARG A 9 5.47 -16.65 -12.35
N GLN A 10 6.67 -16.38 -11.85
CA GLN A 10 6.85 -15.99 -10.44
C GLN A 10 6.27 -14.61 -10.17
N LEU A 11 6.55 -13.61 -11.02
CA LEU A 11 5.96 -12.27 -10.91
C LEU A 11 4.42 -12.33 -10.94
N ASP A 12 3.85 -13.16 -11.80
CA ASP A 12 2.40 -13.37 -11.91
C ASP A 12 1.83 -13.86 -10.57
N ARG A 13 2.43 -14.89 -9.94
CA ARG A 13 1.97 -15.40 -8.64
C ARG A 13 2.05 -14.36 -7.53
N TRP A 14 3.15 -13.64 -7.45
CA TRP A 14 3.35 -12.60 -6.43
C TRP A 14 2.36 -11.46 -6.56
N LEU A 15 1.98 -11.09 -7.78
CA LEU A 15 1.02 -10.02 -7.99
C LEU A 15 -0.42 -10.46 -7.68
N PHE A 16 -0.79 -11.66 -8.11
CA PHE A 16 -2.14 -12.21 -7.88
C PHE A 16 -2.40 -12.60 -6.42
N VAL A 17 -1.35 -12.87 -5.64
CA VAL A 17 -1.48 -13.15 -4.19
C VAL A 17 -1.16 -11.90 -3.38
N GLY A 18 -0.01 -11.28 -3.60
CA GLY A 18 0.47 -10.13 -2.84
C GLY A 18 -0.35 -8.87 -3.09
N GLY A 19 -0.79 -8.59 -4.32
CA GLY A 19 -1.60 -7.42 -4.65
C GLY A 19 -2.89 -7.34 -3.84
N PRO A 20 -3.76 -8.37 -3.88
CA PRO A 20 -4.98 -8.43 -3.08
C PRO A 20 -4.74 -8.43 -1.57
N LEU A 21 -3.70 -9.10 -1.07
CA LEU A 21 -3.36 -9.09 0.36
C LEU A 21 -2.93 -7.70 0.85
N LEU A 22 -2.14 -6.98 0.05
CA LEU A 22 -1.75 -5.60 0.35
C LEU A 22 -2.96 -4.65 0.27
N ALA A 23 -3.84 -4.86 -0.70
CA ALA A 23 -5.09 -4.10 -0.80
C ALA A 23 -6.00 -4.35 0.41
N LEU A 24 -6.11 -5.61 0.87
CA LEU A 24 -6.81 -5.98 2.09
C LEU A 24 -6.24 -5.25 3.31
N LEU A 25 -4.93 -5.32 3.51
CA LEU A 25 -4.27 -4.62 4.61
C LEU A 25 -4.51 -3.10 4.54
N ALA A 26 -4.48 -2.52 3.34
CA ALA A 26 -4.74 -1.10 3.16
C ALA A 26 -6.19 -0.72 3.50
N GLY A 27 -7.18 -1.50 3.04
CA GLY A 27 -8.60 -1.29 3.37
C GLY A 27 -8.84 -1.42 4.88
N TYR A 28 -8.22 -2.42 5.50
CA TYR A 28 -8.29 -2.65 6.94
C TYR A 28 -7.74 -1.47 7.76
N VAL A 29 -6.54 -0.98 7.44
CA VAL A 29 -5.96 0.20 8.12
C VAL A 29 -6.83 1.44 7.84
N ASN A 30 -7.23 1.66 6.60
CA ASN A 30 -7.95 2.86 6.21
C ASN A 30 -9.28 3.02 6.95
N VAL A 31 -10.04 1.94 7.13
CA VAL A 31 -11.34 2.02 7.81
C VAL A 31 -11.20 2.23 9.31
N ILE A 32 -10.18 1.66 9.96
CA ILE A 32 -9.93 1.87 11.40
C ILE A 32 -9.68 3.35 11.68
N LEU A 33 -8.84 3.98 10.86
CA LEU A 33 -8.54 5.41 10.99
C LEU A 33 -9.74 6.28 10.60
N LEU A 34 -10.53 5.86 9.60
CA LEU A 34 -11.77 6.54 9.24
C LEU A 34 -12.78 6.53 10.41
N MET A 35 -12.96 5.39 11.10
CA MET A 35 -13.86 5.29 12.25
C MET A 35 -13.38 6.12 13.44
N SER A 36 -12.07 6.32 13.58
CA SER A 36 -11.47 6.97 14.76
C SER A 36 -11.28 8.48 14.59
N PHE A 37 -10.97 8.94 13.37
CA PHE A 37 -10.64 10.34 13.08
C PHE A 37 -11.52 10.96 11.99
N SER A 38 -12.50 10.23 11.46
CA SER A 38 -13.35 10.67 10.34
C SER A 38 -12.57 11.05 9.07
N VAL A 39 -11.31 10.63 8.95
CA VAL A 39 -10.45 10.91 7.80
C VAL A 39 -9.85 9.61 7.24
N PRO A 40 -10.08 9.29 5.96
CA PRO A 40 -9.47 8.14 5.33
C PRO A 40 -8.01 8.46 4.91
N VAL A 41 -7.07 7.69 5.44
CA VAL A 41 -5.62 7.94 5.33
C VAL A 41 -5.02 7.60 3.96
N SER A 42 -5.72 6.80 3.16
CA SER A 42 -5.28 6.41 1.80
C SER A 42 -5.92 7.23 0.67
N HIS A 43 -6.88 8.11 0.96
CA HIS A 43 -7.61 8.89 -0.04
C HIS A 43 -7.05 10.30 -0.19
N VAL A 44 -5.86 10.40 -0.78
CA VAL A 44 -5.17 11.69 -0.99
C VAL A 44 -6.05 12.71 -1.73
N THR A 45 -6.87 12.28 -2.70
CA THR A 45 -7.81 13.17 -3.41
C THR A 45 -8.82 13.85 -2.46
N GLY A 46 -9.37 13.09 -1.50
CA GLY A 46 -10.27 13.65 -0.49
C GLY A 46 -9.54 14.58 0.46
N SER A 47 -8.33 14.20 0.88
CA SER A 47 -7.47 15.03 1.75
C SER A 47 -7.13 16.38 1.11
N VAL A 48 -6.82 16.38 -0.19
CA VAL A 48 -6.54 17.61 -0.95
C VAL A 48 -7.78 18.50 -1.05
N ALA A 49 -8.97 17.92 -1.21
CA ALA A 49 -10.21 18.69 -1.17
C ALA A 49 -10.44 19.33 0.21
N HIS A 50 -10.20 18.58 1.30
CA HIS A 50 -10.27 19.10 2.66
C HIS A 50 -9.25 20.23 2.92
N LEU A 51 -8.03 20.13 2.39
CA LEU A 51 -7.04 21.23 2.49
C LEU A 51 -7.58 22.54 1.90
N GLY A 52 -8.29 22.48 0.77
CA GLY A 52 -8.90 23.66 0.16
C GLY A 52 -10.09 24.20 0.96
N LEU A 53 -10.94 23.30 1.46
CA LEU A 53 -12.12 23.66 2.26
C LEU A 53 -11.73 24.28 3.61
N ASP A 54 -10.87 23.60 4.37
CA ASP A 54 -10.46 24.02 5.71
C ASP A 54 -9.60 25.28 5.66
N GLY A 55 -8.82 25.45 4.58
CA GLY A 55 -8.11 26.69 4.28
C GLY A 55 -9.05 27.88 4.07
N ALA A 56 -10.22 27.66 3.45
CA ALA A 56 -11.22 28.70 3.22
C ALA A 56 -12.06 29.00 4.49
N HIS A 57 -12.26 28.01 5.36
CA HIS A 57 -13.07 28.14 6.58
C HIS A 57 -12.26 28.47 7.85
N HIS A 58 -10.94 28.67 7.74
CA HIS A 58 -10.02 28.95 8.85
C HIS A 58 -9.98 27.88 9.97
N ASP A 59 -10.31 26.62 9.65
CA ASP A 59 -10.14 25.51 10.60
C ASP A 59 -8.68 25.03 10.60
N ALA A 60 -7.87 25.70 11.42
CA ALA A 60 -6.44 25.42 11.51
C ALA A 60 -6.12 24.00 12.02
N ALA A 61 -7.04 23.33 12.74
CA ALA A 61 -6.79 22.00 13.27
C ALA A 61 -6.94 20.93 12.18
N HIS A 62 -8.06 20.93 11.45
CA HIS A 62 -8.26 20.00 10.34
C HIS A 62 -7.28 20.24 9.19
N LEU A 63 -6.96 21.51 8.89
CA LEU A 63 -5.94 21.85 7.90
C LEU A 63 -4.57 21.24 8.23
N ARG A 64 -4.11 21.37 9.48
CA ARG A 64 -2.83 20.77 9.94
C ARG A 64 -2.86 19.25 9.83
N LEU A 65 -3.96 18.61 10.22
CA LEU A 65 -4.11 17.16 10.14
C LEU A 65 -4.02 16.67 8.68
N ALA A 66 -4.83 17.25 7.79
CA ALA A 66 -4.84 16.92 6.37
C ALA A 66 -3.48 17.16 5.70
N ALA A 67 -2.80 18.28 6.04
CA ALA A 67 -1.47 18.59 5.50
C ALA A 67 -0.42 17.59 5.98
N SER A 68 -0.42 17.27 7.28
CA SER A 68 0.49 16.28 7.86
C SER A 68 0.30 14.90 7.24
N MET A 69 -0.94 14.53 6.95
CA MET A 69 -1.29 13.26 6.32
C MET A 69 -0.77 13.16 4.89
N VAL A 70 -1.00 14.19 4.07
CA VAL A 70 -0.51 14.24 2.68
C VAL A 70 1.02 14.23 2.64
N LEU A 71 1.67 15.03 3.50
CA LEU A 71 3.13 15.11 3.57
C LEU A 71 3.73 13.78 4.05
N ALA A 72 3.18 13.16 5.09
CA ALA A 72 3.65 11.88 5.59
C ALA A 72 3.49 10.76 4.54
N PHE A 73 2.36 10.71 3.84
CA PHE A 73 2.15 9.79 2.72
C PHE A 73 3.19 10.00 1.62
N LEU A 74 3.44 11.26 1.23
CA LEU A 74 4.44 11.61 0.22
C LEU A 74 5.85 11.17 0.65
N ILE A 75 6.22 11.43 1.91
CA ILE A 75 7.51 11.01 2.49
C ILE A 75 7.63 9.49 2.45
N GLY A 76 6.60 8.75 2.88
CA GLY A 76 6.59 7.29 2.83
C GLY A 76 6.77 6.74 1.41
N ALA A 77 6.07 7.33 0.44
CA ALA A 77 6.21 6.98 -0.97
C ALA A 77 7.62 7.30 -1.50
N ALA A 78 8.20 8.45 -1.12
CA ALA A 78 9.54 8.86 -1.50
C ALA A 78 10.63 7.92 -0.94
N ILE A 79 10.51 7.52 0.34
CA ILE A 79 11.41 6.54 0.98
C ILE A 79 11.39 5.22 0.21
N THR A 80 10.20 4.74 -0.13
CA THR A 80 10.07 3.48 -0.88
C THR A 80 10.62 3.61 -2.29
N GLY A 81 10.31 4.69 -3.00
CA GLY A 81 10.87 4.96 -4.33
C GLY A 81 12.40 4.99 -4.33
N TYR A 82 13.00 5.62 -3.32
CA TYR A 82 14.44 5.64 -3.11
C TYR A 82 15.01 4.23 -2.81
N TRP A 83 14.34 3.44 -1.97
CA TRP A 83 14.80 2.08 -1.67
C TRP A 83 14.61 1.11 -2.83
N THR A 84 13.57 1.22 -3.64
CA THR A 84 13.27 0.24 -4.70
C THR A 84 13.75 0.67 -6.09
N ASP A 85 14.61 1.69 -6.17
CA ASP A 85 15.20 2.25 -7.40
C ASP A 85 14.17 2.69 -8.46
N GLY A 86 12.92 2.95 -8.05
CA GLY A 86 11.83 3.44 -8.92
C GLY A 86 11.43 2.55 -10.11
N GLN A 87 12.06 1.39 -10.32
CA GLN A 87 11.87 0.54 -11.49
C GLN A 87 11.06 -0.74 -11.18
N MET A 88 10.56 -1.33 -12.27
CA MET A 88 9.73 -2.54 -12.41
C MET A 88 9.87 -3.54 -11.26
N PHE A 89 8.75 -4.13 -10.81
CA PHE A 89 8.65 -5.07 -9.69
C PHE A 89 9.80 -6.12 -9.71
N GLN A 90 10.83 -5.89 -8.91
CA GLN A 90 11.99 -6.79 -8.81
C GLN A 90 12.02 -7.37 -7.40
N HIS A 91 12.12 -8.69 -7.31
CA HIS A 91 12.32 -9.43 -6.07
C HIS A 91 13.63 -9.01 -5.40
N ARG A 92 13.56 -7.95 -4.59
CA ARG A 92 14.71 -7.39 -3.88
C ARG A 92 14.45 -7.42 -2.39
N ARG A 93 15.48 -7.81 -1.63
CA ARG A 93 15.51 -7.80 -0.15
C ARG A 93 14.95 -6.49 0.45
N ARG A 94 15.10 -5.37 -0.26
CA ARG A 94 14.62 -4.05 0.15
C ARG A 94 13.09 -3.99 0.34
N TYR A 95 12.31 -4.88 -0.28
CA TYR A 95 10.87 -4.98 -0.03
C TYR A 95 10.58 -5.40 1.42
N GLY A 96 11.37 -6.33 1.95
CA GLY A 96 11.28 -6.71 3.37
C GLY A 96 11.58 -5.54 4.31
N LEU A 97 12.52 -4.66 3.96
CA LEU A 97 12.79 -3.43 4.74
C LEU A 97 11.60 -2.47 4.72
N VAL A 98 10.96 -2.31 3.57
CA VAL A 98 9.74 -1.48 3.45
C VAL A 98 8.64 -2.03 4.37
N PHE A 99 8.41 -3.35 4.38
CA PHE A 99 7.43 -3.97 5.27
C PHE A 99 7.77 -3.84 6.75
N VAL A 100 9.04 -3.99 7.14
CA VAL A 100 9.45 -3.79 8.53
C VAL A 100 9.16 -2.36 8.98
N VAL A 101 9.57 -1.36 8.20
CA VAL A 101 9.34 0.04 8.58
C VAL A 101 7.87 0.40 8.53
N GLN A 102 7.12 -0.08 7.55
CA GLN A 102 5.67 0.04 7.53
C GLN A 102 5.03 -0.52 8.81
N GLY A 103 5.44 -1.71 9.24
CA GLY A 103 4.94 -2.33 10.46
C GLY A 103 5.25 -1.52 11.72
N LEU A 104 6.45 -0.94 11.81
CA LEU A 104 6.81 -0.02 12.90
C LEU A 104 5.91 1.23 12.89
N MET A 105 5.65 1.81 11.72
CA MET A 105 4.78 2.99 11.61
C MET A 105 3.33 2.68 11.97
N PHE A 106 2.82 1.51 11.59
CA PHE A 106 1.49 1.06 12.04
C PHE A 106 1.45 0.76 13.55
N GLY A 107 2.56 0.28 14.13
CA GLY A 107 2.67 0.11 15.58
C GLY A 107 2.64 1.44 16.34
N LEU A 108 3.36 2.46 15.83
CA LEU A 108 3.29 3.83 16.37
C LEU A 108 1.90 4.43 16.19
N ALA A 109 1.28 4.23 15.03
CA ALA A 109 -0.08 4.66 14.78
C ALA A 109 -1.07 4.02 15.77
N ALA A 110 -0.91 2.72 16.07
CA ALA A 110 -1.74 2.00 17.03
C ALA A 110 -1.56 2.53 18.45
N HIS A 111 -0.31 2.83 18.84
CA HIS A 111 -0.01 3.44 20.13
C HIS A 111 -0.67 4.81 20.28
N TRP A 112 -0.47 5.72 19.31
CA TRP A 112 -1.10 7.04 19.34
C TRP A 112 -2.62 6.98 19.22
N LEU A 113 -3.17 6.01 18.49
CA LEU A 113 -4.61 5.79 18.44
C LEU A 113 -5.17 5.38 19.81
N ALA A 114 -4.43 4.57 20.59
CA ALA A 114 -4.82 4.20 21.95
C ALA A 114 -4.81 5.40 22.91
N GLU A 115 -3.95 6.39 22.65
CA GLU A 115 -3.87 7.66 23.39
C GLU A 115 -4.82 8.74 22.84
N GLU A 116 -5.67 8.42 21.85
CA GLU A 116 -6.55 9.37 21.15
C GLU A 116 -5.79 10.57 20.53
N SER A 117 -4.51 10.34 20.20
CA SER A 117 -3.60 11.36 19.68
C SER A 117 -3.72 11.48 18.15
N PRO A 118 -3.83 12.71 17.61
CA PRO A 118 -3.95 12.94 16.17
C PRO A 118 -2.70 12.51 15.39
N TRP A 119 -1.57 12.26 16.06
CA TRP A 119 -0.34 11.73 15.46
C TRP A 119 -0.49 10.32 14.88
N ALA A 120 -1.55 9.59 15.27
CA ALA A 120 -1.88 8.30 14.66
C ALA A 120 -2.10 8.39 13.14
N VAL A 121 -2.71 9.49 12.69
CA VAL A 121 -3.05 9.72 11.27
C VAL A 121 -1.80 9.85 10.38
N PRO A 122 -0.86 10.79 10.61
CA PRO A 122 0.34 10.88 9.79
C PRO A 122 1.25 9.65 9.90
N ALA A 123 1.28 8.97 11.05
CA ALA A 123 2.02 7.71 11.20
C ALA A 123 1.49 6.60 10.27
N ALA A 124 0.16 6.39 10.28
CA ALA A 124 -0.50 5.46 9.37
C ALA A 124 -0.33 5.91 7.91
N ALA A 125 -0.38 7.22 7.63
CA ALA A 125 -0.22 7.78 6.29
C ALA A 125 1.15 7.48 5.69
N LEU A 126 2.21 7.60 6.49
CA LEU A 126 3.56 7.25 6.08
C LEU A 126 3.64 5.77 5.69
N GLY A 127 3.14 4.87 6.54
CA GLY A 127 3.11 3.43 6.24
C GLY A 127 2.29 3.09 5.00
N CYS A 128 1.13 3.74 4.80
CA CYS A 128 0.32 3.59 3.59
C CYS A 128 1.02 4.11 2.34
N GLY A 129 1.69 5.27 2.43
CA GLY A 129 2.49 5.85 1.35
C GLY A 129 3.62 4.91 0.92
N MET A 130 4.31 4.30 1.88
CA MET A 130 5.32 3.27 1.62
C MET A 130 4.74 2.08 0.85
N GLN A 131 3.59 1.55 1.30
CA GLN A 131 2.94 0.43 0.61
C GLN A 131 2.54 0.75 -0.82
N ASN A 132 1.99 1.94 -1.03
CA ASN A 132 1.46 2.33 -2.32
C ASN A 132 2.56 2.58 -3.37
N ALA A 133 3.79 2.85 -2.92
CA ALA A 133 4.95 2.97 -3.80
C ALA A 133 5.62 1.63 -4.13
N LEU A 134 5.38 0.55 -3.35
CA LEU A 134 5.89 -0.79 -3.65
C LEU A 134 5.26 -1.39 -4.92
N ALA A 135 3.97 -1.13 -5.13
CA ALA A 135 3.25 -1.57 -6.31
C ALA A 135 3.27 -0.42 -7.32
N SER A 136 4.23 -0.42 -8.25
CA SER A 136 4.40 0.72 -9.17
C SER A 136 4.18 0.38 -10.63
N SER A 137 4.68 -0.76 -11.15
CA SER A 137 4.42 -1.14 -12.55
C SER A 137 4.50 -2.64 -12.83
N TYR A 138 3.51 -3.17 -13.55
CA TYR A 138 3.46 -4.54 -14.05
C TYR A 138 2.86 -4.59 -15.46
N ARG A 139 3.60 -5.19 -16.42
CA ARG A 139 3.20 -5.29 -17.84
C ARG A 139 2.73 -3.95 -18.45
N GLY A 140 3.41 -2.86 -18.10
CA GLY A 140 3.09 -1.50 -18.55
C GLY A 140 1.90 -0.84 -17.83
N MET A 141 1.27 -1.52 -16.88
CA MET A 141 0.20 -0.98 -16.05
C MET A 141 0.76 -0.49 -14.71
N ASN A 142 0.39 0.73 -14.33
CA ASN A 142 0.70 1.24 -13.00
C ASN A 142 -0.33 0.74 -12.00
N LEU A 143 0.03 -0.25 -11.19
CA LEU A 143 -0.90 -0.90 -10.26
C LEU A 143 -0.74 -0.33 -8.86
N ARG A 144 -1.78 0.29 -8.27
CA ARG A 144 -1.76 0.83 -6.90
C ARG A 144 -2.83 0.15 -6.05
N THR A 145 -2.48 -0.27 -4.83
CA THR A 145 -3.36 -1.08 -3.96
C THR A 145 -4.48 -0.30 -3.26
N THR A 146 -4.44 1.04 -3.32
CA THR A 146 -5.43 1.94 -2.70
C THR A 146 -6.15 2.85 -3.69
N HIS A 147 -5.76 2.84 -4.97
CA HIS A 147 -6.33 3.73 -5.98
C HIS A 147 -7.66 3.18 -6.53
N MET A 148 -8.65 3.04 -5.65
CA MET A 148 -9.93 2.36 -5.94
C MET A 148 -10.70 3.01 -7.09
N THR A 149 -10.70 4.35 -7.19
CA THR A 149 -11.34 5.06 -8.31
C THR A 149 -10.78 4.61 -9.66
N GLY A 150 -9.44 4.50 -9.78
CA GLY A 150 -8.81 4.02 -11.01
C GLY A 150 -9.10 2.54 -11.28
N ILE A 151 -9.09 1.70 -10.25
CA ILE A 151 -9.41 0.27 -10.38
C ILE A 151 -10.83 0.06 -10.89
N VAL A 152 -11.82 0.73 -10.29
CA VAL A 152 -13.24 0.63 -10.70
C VAL A 152 -13.42 1.14 -12.12
N THR A 153 -12.76 2.26 -12.48
CA THR A 153 -12.79 2.80 -13.84
C THR A 153 -12.22 1.81 -14.86
N ASP A 154 -11.05 1.23 -14.57
CA ASP A 154 -10.41 0.25 -15.45
C ASP A 154 -11.25 -1.02 -15.63
N ILE A 155 -11.87 -1.52 -14.56
CA ILE A 155 -12.82 -2.64 -14.62
C ILE A 155 -13.99 -2.27 -15.54
N GLY A 156 -14.60 -1.10 -15.34
CA GLY A 156 -15.71 -0.60 -16.16
C GLY A 156 -15.34 -0.50 -17.65
N VAL A 157 -14.16 0.02 -17.96
CA VAL A 157 -13.64 0.09 -19.34
C VAL A 157 -13.50 -1.31 -19.95
N LEU A 158 -12.91 -2.27 -19.23
CA LEU A 158 -12.74 -3.64 -19.73
C LEU A 158 -14.08 -4.34 -19.97
N LEU A 159 -15.04 -4.20 -19.06
CA LEU A 159 -16.38 -4.75 -19.22
C LEU A 159 -17.10 -4.11 -20.41
N GLY A 160 -16.97 -2.79 -20.59
CA GLY A 160 -17.53 -2.07 -21.74
C GLY A 160 -16.94 -2.52 -23.08
N LEU A 161 -15.62 -2.71 -23.16
CA LEU A 161 -14.97 -3.24 -24.37
C LEU A 161 -15.45 -4.66 -24.68
N ARG A 162 -15.58 -5.51 -23.66
CA ARG A 162 -16.10 -6.87 -23.81
C ARG A 162 -17.56 -6.91 -24.26
N ALA A 163 -18.39 -6.00 -23.76
CA ALA A 163 -19.79 -5.85 -24.17
C ALA A 163 -19.89 -5.46 -25.66
N ARG A 164 -18.93 -4.67 -26.18
CA ARG A 164 -18.79 -4.36 -27.60
C ARG A 164 -18.21 -5.49 -28.47
N GLY A 165 -17.97 -6.68 -27.90
CA GLY A 165 -17.39 -7.82 -28.60
C GLY A 165 -15.88 -7.71 -28.84
N GLN A 166 -15.19 -6.73 -28.24
CA GLN A 166 -13.73 -6.62 -28.37
C GLN A 166 -13.03 -7.66 -27.49
N GLN A 167 -11.83 -8.07 -27.91
CA GLN A 167 -10.97 -8.91 -27.09
C GLN A 167 -10.40 -8.10 -25.93
N ILE A 168 -10.44 -8.67 -24.73
CA ILE A 168 -9.93 -8.05 -23.51
C ILE A 168 -8.86 -8.91 -22.84
N GLN A 169 -8.03 -8.26 -22.04
CA GLN A 169 -7.03 -8.92 -21.22
C GLN A 169 -7.67 -9.46 -19.93
N TRP A 170 -8.17 -10.69 -19.96
CA TRP A 170 -8.86 -11.32 -18.82
C TRP A 170 -8.05 -11.36 -17.53
N TRP A 171 -6.74 -11.56 -17.63
CA TRP A 171 -5.85 -11.53 -16.47
C TRP A 171 -5.87 -10.16 -15.77
N ARG A 172 -6.00 -9.06 -16.53
CA ARG A 172 -6.06 -7.69 -15.98
C ARG A 172 -7.36 -7.49 -15.24
N LEU A 173 -8.49 -7.91 -15.83
CA LEU A 173 -9.79 -7.85 -15.17
C LEU A 173 -9.76 -8.65 -13.86
N ALA A 174 -9.28 -9.89 -13.90
CA ALA A 174 -9.19 -10.75 -12.72
C ALA A 174 -8.32 -10.11 -11.61
N LEU A 175 -7.14 -9.60 -11.95
CA LEU A 175 -6.26 -8.95 -10.98
C LEU A 175 -6.90 -7.70 -10.35
N LEU A 176 -7.48 -6.83 -11.16
CA LEU A 176 -8.15 -5.61 -10.67
C LEU A 176 -9.33 -5.95 -9.76
N SER A 177 -10.14 -6.94 -10.15
CA SER A 177 -11.26 -7.43 -9.33
C SER A 177 -10.79 -8.04 -8.01
N LEU A 178 -9.69 -8.80 -8.00
CA LEU A 178 -9.12 -9.36 -6.78
C LEU A 178 -8.58 -8.27 -5.84
N ILE A 179 -7.94 -7.24 -6.38
CA ILE A 179 -7.44 -6.11 -5.58
C ILE A 179 -8.60 -5.30 -4.99
N PHE A 180 -9.63 -5.02 -5.80
CA PHE A 180 -10.85 -4.36 -5.32
C PHE A 180 -11.54 -5.19 -4.23
N GLY A 181 -11.74 -6.48 -4.47
CA GLY A 181 -12.35 -7.40 -3.51
C GLY A 181 -11.53 -7.54 -2.23
N GLY A 182 -10.20 -7.60 -2.34
CA GLY A 182 -9.28 -7.59 -1.21
C GLY A 182 -9.44 -6.34 -0.35
N TYR A 183 -9.44 -5.15 -0.97
CA TYR A 183 -9.64 -3.89 -0.25
C TYR A 183 -11.00 -3.81 0.45
N LEU A 184 -12.07 -4.23 -0.23
CA LEU A 184 -13.41 -4.28 0.35
C LEU A 184 -13.48 -5.25 1.53
N LEU A 185 -12.93 -6.45 1.38
CA LEU A 185 -12.85 -7.43 2.45
C LEU A 185 -12.06 -6.89 3.64
N GLY A 186 -10.91 -6.24 3.39
CA GLY A 186 -10.11 -5.60 4.42
C GLY A 186 -10.89 -4.54 5.18
N THR A 187 -11.67 -3.72 4.48
CA THR A 187 -12.56 -2.72 5.07
C THR A 187 -13.61 -3.38 5.97
N VAL A 188 -14.29 -4.43 5.51
CA VAL A 188 -15.27 -5.16 6.33
C VAL A 188 -14.62 -5.76 7.58
N MET A 189 -13.47 -6.42 7.42
CA MET A 189 -12.71 -6.99 8.53
C MET A 189 -12.24 -5.92 9.51
N GLY A 190 -11.83 -4.75 9.02
CA GLY A 190 -11.39 -3.64 9.84
C GLY A 190 -12.48 -3.11 10.74
N VAL A 191 -13.69 -2.92 10.22
CA VAL A 191 -14.87 -2.52 11.01
C VAL A 191 -15.15 -3.54 12.12
N LEU A 192 -15.27 -4.82 11.74
CA LEU A 192 -15.63 -5.90 12.67
C LEU A 192 -14.61 -6.04 13.82
N VAL A 193 -13.32 -5.87 13.52
CA VAL A 193 -12.27 -5.96 14.54
C VAL A 193 -12.20 -4.68 15.37
N ALA A 194 -12.31 -3.50 14.75
CA ALA A 194 -12.26 -2.20 15.44
C ALA A 194 -13.41 -2.03 16.44
N ASP A 195 -14.62 -2.49 16.10
CA ASP A 195 -15.79 -2.43 16.99
C ASP A 195 -15.56 -3.18 18.31
N ARG A 196 -14.76 -4.26 18.27
CA ARG A 196 -14.48 -5.08 19.45
C ARG A 196 -13.15 -4.75 20.13
N TRP A 197 -12.13 -4.34 19.38
CA TRP A 197 -10.74 -4.24 19.86
C TRP A 197 -10.18 -2.81 19.82
N ARG A 198 -10.90 -1.83 19.24
CA ARG A 198 -10.47 -0.43 19.12
C ARG A 198 -9.03 -0.31 18.60
N ALA A 199 -8.14 0.34 19.35
CA ALA A 199 -6.74 0.55 18.96
C ALA A 199 -5.94 -0.75 18.79
N LEU A 200 -6.32 -1.85 19.46
CA LEU A 200 -5.67 -3.16 19.26
C LEU A 200 -5.83 -3.69 17.83
N ALA A 201 -6.88 -3.27 17.11
CA ALA A 201 -7.07 -3.63 15.71
C ALA A 201 -5.86 -3.19 14.85
N LEU A 202 -5.32 -2.00 15.09
CA LEU A 202 -4.21 -1.49 14.27
C LEU A 202 -2.87 -2.19 14.56
N TYR A 203 -2.70 -2.75 15.76
CA TYR A 203 -1.55 -3.61 16.06
C TYR A 203 -1.54 -4.90 15.22
N LEU A 204 -2.69 -5.44 14.79
CA LEU A 204 -2.72 -6.59 13.89
C LEU A 204 -2.04 -6.28 12.55
N SER A 205 -2.29 -5.09 12.00
CA SER A 205 -1.61 -4.62 10.79
C SER A 205 -0.11 -4.48 11.01
N ALA A 206 0.29 -3.91 12.15
CA ALA A 206 1.70 -3.75 12.53
C ALA A 206 2.43 -5.10 12.55
N TRP A 207 1.86 -6.09 13.26
CA TRP A 207 2.44 -7.43 13.36
C TRP A 207 2.48 -8.15 12.02
N THR A 208 1.43 -8.03 11.21
CA THR A 208 1.39 -8.65 9.88
C THR A 208 2.52 -8.12 8.98
N CYS A 209 2.74 -6.79 8.97
CA CYS A 209 3.84 -6.17 8.25
C CYS A 209 5.21 -6.56 8.81
N LEU A 210 5.39 -6.54 10.14
CA LEU A 210 6.66 -6.88 10.78
C LEU A 210 7.05 -8.33 10.51
N ILE A 211 6.14 -9.27 10.74
CA ILE A 211 6.38 -10.70 10.49
C ILE A 211 6.65 -10.92 9.01
N GLY A 212 5.79 -10.39 8.12
CA GLY A 212 5.98 -10.52 6.67
C GLY A 212 7.32 -9.95 6.20
N GLY A 213 7.70 -8.77 6.71
CA GLY A 213 8.96 -8.12 6.39
C GLY A 213 10.18 -8.88 6.89
N ILE A 214 10.17 -9.33 8.15
CA ILE A 214 11.26 -10.13 8.73
C ILE A 214 11.38 -11.47 7.99
N SER A 215 10.28 -12.18 7.79
CA SER A 215 10.27 -13.43 7.02
C SER A 215 10.85 -13.23 5.62
N TYR A 216 10.49 -12.15 4.93
CA TYR A 216 11.05 -11.83 3.62
C TYR A 216 12.56 -11.57 3.68
N LEU A 217 13.04 -10.85 4.69
CA LEU A 217 14.47 -10.60 4.88
C LEU A 217 15.27 -11.87 5.18
N LEU A 218 14.68 -12.84 5.90
CA LEU A 218 15.28 -14.12 6.23
C LEU A 218 15.31 -15.09 5.04
N LEU A 219 14.23 -15.11 4.25
CA LEU A 219 14.10 -15.98 3.07
C LEU A 219 14.92 -15.50 1.87
N PHE A 220 15.20 -14.19 1.79
CA PHE A 220 16.01 -13.58 0.73
C PHE A 220 17.27 -12.91 1.30
N PRO A 221 18.22 -13.68 1.88
CA PRO A 221 19.44 -13.15 2.46
C PRO A 221 20.34 -12.53 1.39
N ARG A 222 21.23 -11.61 1.80
CA ARG A 222 22.20 -10.97 0.89
C ARG A 222 23.00 -12.06 0.18
N ILE A 223 22.97 -12.08 -1.16
CA ILE A 223 24.02 -12.75 -1.93
C ILE A 223 25.31 -12.00 -1.56
N ARG A 224 26.15 -12.59 -0.72
CA ARG A 224 27.48 -12.06 -0.42
C ARG A 224 28.29 -12.16 -1.73
N GLY A 225 28.78 -11.01 -2.17
CA GLY A 225 29.59 -10.72 -3.37
C GLY A 225 30.10 -11.90 -4.20
N ALA A 226 29.70 -11.90 -5.48
CA ALA A 226 30.54 -12.32 -6.59
C ALA A 226 31.53 -11.20 -7.01
N ASP A 227 31.95 -10.35 -6.07
CA ASP A 227 32.87 -9.22 -6.30
C ASP A 227 34.26 -9.51 -5.67
N ALA A 228 34.77 -10.71 -5.90
CA ALA A 228 36.10 -11.11 -5.45
C ALA A 228 36.91 -11.82 -6.54
N THR A 229 36.79 -11.42 -7.81
CA THR A 229 37.72 -11.84 -8.88
C THR A 229 37.70 -10.86 -10.06
N THR A 230 38.25 -9.65 -9.92
CA THR A 230 38.78 -8.86 -11.05
C THR A 230 39.69 -7.74 -10.53
N THR A 231 40.74 -8.10 -9.81
CA THR A 231 41.95 -7.25 -9.65
C THR A 231 43.16 -8.17 -9.52
N SER A 232 43.56 -8.76 -10.63
CA SER A 232 44.92 -9.27 -10.87
C SER A 232 45.03 -9.81 -12.30
N VAL A 233 45.25 -8.91 -13.28
CA VAL A 233 46.25 -9.04 -14.36
C VAL A 233 46.62 -7.61 -14.76
#